data_AF-A0A2S9G7D3-F1
#
_entry.id   AF-A0A2S9G7D3-F1
#
_cell.length_a   1.000
_cell.length_b   1.000
_cell.length_c   1.000
_cell.angle_alpha   90.00
_cell.angle_beta   90.00
_cell.angle_gamma   90.00
#
_symmetry.space_group_name_H-M   'P 1'
#
loop_
_entity.id
_entity.type
_entity.pdbx_description
1 polymer ?
#
loop_
_entity_poly.entity_id
_entity_poly.type
_entity_poly.pdbx_seq_one_letter_code
_entity_poly.pdbx_strand_id
1 'polypeptide(L)' 'LEYSRDHLAPYLKVRRVEFFDLPKTISGKIRRVELRRREEDANSSGQSIDTEYRYEDLVQ' A
#
# COMPACT_ATOMS: atom_id res chain seq x y z
N LEU A 1 5.05 10.11 -5.16
CA LEU A 1 3.82 9.70 -5.91
C LEU A 1 3.57 10.52 -7.19
N GLU A 2 4.59 11.23 -7.68
CA GLU A 2 4.53 12.06 -8.88
C GLU A 2 4.18 11.28 -10.15
N TYR A 3 4.79 10.10 -10.36
CA TYR A 3 4.47 9.27 -11.52
C TYR A 3 2.97 8.94 -11.63
N SER A 4 2.34 8.53 -10.52
CA SER A 4 0.90 8.29 -10.47
C SER A 4 0.08 9.57 -10.68
N ARG A 5 0.57 10.73 -10.21
CA ARG A 5 -0.10 12.02 -10.41
C ARG A 5 -0.19 12.37 -11.89
N ASP A 6 0.86 12.09 -12.65
CA ASP A 6 1.01 12.51 -14.04
C ASP A 6 0.38 11.53 -15.04
N HIS A 7 0.26 10.24 -14.68
CA HIS A 7 -0.20 9.17 -15.58
C HIS A 7 -1.60 8.63 -15.27
N LEU A 8 -2.18 8.94 -14.10
CA LEU A 8 -3.46 8.40 -13.68
C LEU A 8 -4.50 9.49 -13.46
N ALA A 9 -5.75 9.19 -13.85
CA ALA A 9 -6.89 10.02 -13.50
C ALA A 9 -7.02 10.16 -11.96
N PRO A 10 -7.56 11.28 -11.43
CA PRO A 10 -7.58 11.56 -9.99
C PRO A 10 -8.12 10.43 -9.10
N TYR A 11 -9.12 9.68 -9.59
CA TYR A 11 -9.75 8.58 -8.85
C TYR A 11 -8.94 7.27 -8.88
N LEU A 12 -7.93 7.15 -9.75
CA LEU A 12 -7.02 6.00 -9.82
C LEU A 12 -5.72 6.24 -9.06
N LYS A 13 -5.51 7.45 -8.55
CA LYS A 13 -4.26 7.82 -7.85
C LYS A 13 -4.16 7.03 -6.56
N VAL A 14 -3.02 6.35 -6.39
CA VAL A 14 -2.66 5.65 -5.16
C VAL A 14 -2.42 6.69 -4.07
N ARG A 15 -3.11 6.54 -2.93
CA ARG A 15 -3.01 7.48 -1.80
C ARG A 15 -1.98 7.06 -0.76
N ARG A 16 -1.70 5.76 -0.65
CA ARG A 16 -0.81 5.13 0.33
C ARG A 16 0.02 4.06 -0.36
N VAL A 17 1.32 4.01 -0.08
CA VAL A 17 2.23 2.99 -0.60
C VAL A 17 3.09 2.45 0.54
N GLU A 18 3.18 1.13 0.66
CA GLU A 18 4.03 0.45 1.65
C GLU A 18 5.13 -0.33 0.92
N PHE A 19 6.35 -0.28 1.43
CA PHE A 19 7.43 -1.19 1.01
C PHE A 19 7.53 -2.34 2.00
N PHE A 20 7.15 -3.53 1.54
CA PHE A 20 7.12 -4.74 2.37
C PHE A 20 7.40 -5.98 1.52
N ASP A 21 7.91 -7.03 2.15
CA ASP A 21 8.14 -8.30 1.49
C ASP A 21 6.82 -8.98 1.14
N LEU A 22 6.58 -9.20 -0.16
CA LEU A 22 5.31 -9.73 -0.62
C LEU A 22 5.16 -11.21 -0.26
N PRO A 23 4.16 -11.61 0.55
CA PRO A 23 3.96 -13.01 0.91
C PRO A 23 3.65 -13.82 -0.35
N LYS A 24 4.30 -14.97 -0.50
CA LYS A 24 4.18 -15.83 -1.68
C LYS A 24 3.62 -17.20 -1.28
N THR A 25 2.92 -17.84 -2.19
CA THR A 25 2.60 -19.26 -2.08
C THR A 25 3.81 -20.12 -2.42
N ILE A 26 3.74 -21.43 -2.17
CA ILE A 26 4.76 -22.41 -2.59
C ILE A 26 5.07 -22.36 -4.10
N SER A 27 4.10 -21.91 -4.92
CA SER A 27 4.25 -21.74 -6.36
C SER A 27 4.71 -20.32 -6.76
N GLY A 28 5.01 -19.45 -5.81
CA GLY A 28 5.46 -18.08 -6.07
C GLY A 28 4.35 -17.09 -6.45
N LYS A 29 3.06 -17.41 -6.24
CA LYS A 29 1.98 -16.42 -6.46
C LYS A 29 1.89 -15.49 -5.25
N ILE A 30 1.65 -14.19 -5.48
CA ILE A 30 1.44 -13.22 -4.39
C ILE A 30 0.16 -13.60 -3.62
N ARG A 31 0.26 -13.73 -2.31
CA ARG A 31 -0.84 -14.13 -1.42
C ARG A 31 -1.64 -12.91 -0.95
N ARG A 32 -2.45 -12.38 -1.85
CA ARG A 32 -3.24 -11.15 -1.62
C ARG A 32 -4.18 -11.19 -0.41
N VAL A 33 -4.69 -12.37 -0.03
CA VAL A 33 -5.57 -12.50 1.15
C VAL A 33 -4.85 -12.13 2.45
N GLU A 34 -3.57 -12.45 2.55
CA GLU A 34 -2.75 -12.13 3.72
C GLU A 34 -2.44 -10.64 3.78
N LEU A 35 -2.13 -10.04 2.62
CA LEU A 35 -1.96 -8.60 2.49
C LEU A 35 -3.23 -7.84 2.89
N ARG A 36 -4.42 -8.31 2.48
CA ARG A 36 -5.69 -7.68 2.88
C ARG A 36 -5.93 -7.76 4.38
N ARG A 37 -5.70 -8.92 4.98
CA ARG A 37 -5.87 -9.11 6.42
C ARG A 37 -4.95 -8.19 7.22
N ARG A 38 -3.69 -8.07 6.81
CA ARG A 38 -2.72 -7.16 7.43
C ARG A 38 -3.19 -5.71 7.37
N GLU A 39 -3.72 -5.28 6.22
CA GLU A 39 -4.28 -3.93 6.07
C GLU A 39 -5.51 -3.71 6.97
N GLU A 40 -6.40 -4.70 7.09
CA GLU A 40 -7.56 -4.67 7.99
C GLU A 40 -7.13 -4.61 9.48
N ASP A 41 -6.12 -5.38 9.87
CA ASP A 41 -5.55 -5.40 11.21
C ASP A 41 -4.87 -4.06 11.56
N ALA A 42 -4.11 -3.47 10.62
CA ALA A 42 -3.51 -2.15 10.79
C ALA A 42 -4.56 -1.04 10.93
N ASN A 43 -5.59 -1.05 10.07
CA ASN A 43 -6.67 -0.07 10.13
C ASN A 43 -7.49 -0.18 11.42
N SER A 44 -7.76 -1.40 11.91
CA SER A 44 -8.53 -1.62 13.13
C SER A 44 -7.77 -1.28 14.42
N SER A 45 -6.45 -1.48 14.44
CA SER A 45 -5.59 -1.14 15.59
C SER A 45 -5.25 0.35 15.67
N GLY A 46 -5.52 1.12 14.62
CA GLY A 46 -5.16 2.54 14.55
C GLY A 46 -3.64 2.78 14.54
N GLN A 47 -2.84 1.73 14.35
CA GLN A 47 -1.40 1.83 14.29
C GLN A 47 -0.95 2.33 12.92
N SER A 48 -0.03 3.29 12.92
CA SER A 48 0.69 3.70 11.71
C SER A 48 1.64 2.58 11.30
N ILE A 49 1.65 2.24 10.01
CA ILE A 49 2.64 1.33 9.44
C ILE A 49 3.92 2.15 9.16
N ASP A 50 5.02 1.85 9.83
CA ASP A 50 6.27 2.63 9.71
C ASP A 50 6.85 2.61 8.29
N THR A 51 6.57 1.56 7.51
CA THR A 51 7.00 1.40 6.12
C THR A 51 6.00 1.95 5.10
N GLU A 52 4.94 2.63 5.55
CA GLU A 52 3.96 3.31 4.71
C GLU A 52 4.35 4.76 4.44
N TYR A 53 4.08 5.20 3.22
CA TYR A 53 4.19 6.58 2.79
C TYR A 53 2.86 7.06 2.22
N ARG A 54 2.36 8.19 2.70
CA ARG A 54 1.12 8.77 2.20
C ARG A 54 1.39 9.80 1.11
N TYR A 55 0.36 10.06 0.31
CA TYR A 55 0.42 11.07 -0.74
C TYR A 55 0.77 12.45 -0.19
N GLU A 56 0.20 12.81 0.96
CA GLU A 56 0.45 14.07 1.67
C GLU A 56 1.90 14.22 2.16
N ASP A 57 2.57 13.11 2.51
CA ASP A 57 3.96 13.14 2.98
C ASP A 57 4.98 13.32 1.83
N LEU A 58 4.58 12.96 0.60
CA LEU A 58 5.48 12.84 -0.55
C LEU A 58 5.30 13.94 -1.61
N VAL A 59 4.22 14.72 -1.55
CA VAL A 59 3.91 15.74 -2.54
C VAL A 59 3.86 17.09 -1.84
N GLN A 60 4.93 17.87 -2.01
CA GLN A 60 4.94 19.31 -1.73
C GLN A 60 4.19 20.09 -2.81
#